data_AF-A0A0A8WW10-F1
#
_entry.id   AF-A0A0A8WW10-F1
#
_cell.length_a   1.000
_cell.length_b   1.000
_cell.length_c   1.000
_cell.angle_alpha   90.00
_cell.angle_beta   90.00
_cell.angle_gamma   90.00
#
_symmetry.space_group_name_H-M   'P 1'
#
loop_
_entity.id
_entity.type
_entity.pdbx_description
1 polymer ?
#
loop_
_entity_poly.entity_id
_entity_poly.type
_entity_poly.pdbx_seq_one_letter_code
_entity_poly.pdbx_strand_id
1 'polypeptide(L)'
;MAEKQYDWAAIAKNPKFIELHRKKTVFLFGWWIFSTVYYFLLPIGAAYAPGLFKIKMIGVINFGYVFALSQFFVSWGLAHYYAHVANKDFDRLTRELVDELK
;
A
#
# COMPACT_ATOMS: atom_id res chain seq x y z
N MET A 1 -3.87 14.92 33.87
CA MET A 1 -2.51 14.91 33.30
C MET A 1 -2.47 16.03 32.27
N ALA A 2 -1.58 17.01 32.40
CA ALA A 2 -1.48 18.08 31.41
C ALA A 2 -0.98 17.50 30.09
N GLU A 3 -1.71 17.75 29.00
CA GLU A 3 -1.33 17.31 27.65
C GLU A 3 -0.02 18.00 27.26
N LYS A 4 1.01 17.22 26.89
CA LYS A 4 2.30 17.79 26.46
C LYS A 4 2.03 18.57 25.17
N GLN A 5 2.10 19.91 25.22
CA GLN A 5 1.85 20.76 24.07
C GLN A 5 3.04 20.68 23.11
N TYR A 6 2.89 19.90 22.03
CA TYR A 6 3.93 19.76 21.01
C TYR A 6 3.91 20.94 20.04
N ASP A 7 5.08 21.47 19.69
CA ASP A 7 5.22 22.41 18.58
C ASP A 7 5.22 21.62 17.24
N TRP A 8 4.03 21.44 16.69
CA TRP A 8 3.84 20.74 15.41
C TRP A 8 4.55 21.41 14.24
N ALA A 9 4.74 22.74 14.27
CA ALA A 9 5.41 23.46 13.21
C ALA A 9 6.92 23.20 13.23
N ALA A 10 7.52 23.08 14.41
CA ALA A 10 8.90 22.66 14.57
C ALA A 10 9.10 21.20 14.13
N ILE A 11 8.19 20.28 14.50
CA ILE A 11 8.25 18.87 14.09
C ILE A 11 8.14 18.73 12.58
N ALA A 12 7.21 19.46 11.95
CA ALA A 12 7.02 19.41 10.49
C ALA A 12 8.25 19.89 9.70
N LYS A 13 9.06 20.77 10.29
CA LYS A 13 10.32 21.25 9.70
C LYS A 13 11.52 20.34 10.01
N ASN A 14 11.38 19.36 10.90
CA ASN A 14 12.48 18.47 11.26
C ASN A 14 12.90 17.60 10.05
N PRO A 15 14.20 17.57 9.68
CA PRO A 15 14.70 16.78 8.56
C PRO A 15 14.33 15.28 8.63
N LYS A 16 14.35 14.67 9.81
CA LYS A 16 13.98 13.25 10.01
C LYS A 16 12.49 13.03 9.76
N PHE A 17 11.64 13.96 10.19
CA PHE A 17 10.20 13.89 9.93
C PHE A 17 9.93 13.98 8.42
N ILE A 18 10.58 14.92 7.73
CA ILE A 18 10.46 15.07 6.27
C ILE A 18 10.92 13.80 5.54
N GLU A 19 12.03 13.19 5.97
CA GLU A 19 12.52 11.93 5.40
C GLU A 19 11.53 10.77 5.62
N LEU A 20 11.04 10.60 6.86
CA LEU A 20 10.05 9.59 7.21
C LEU A 20 8.77 9.75 6.39
N HIS A 21 8.26 10.98 6.32
CA HIS A 21 7.06 11.31 5.57
C HIS A 21 7.26 11.00 4.08
N ARG A 22 8.36 11.47 3.47
CA ARG A 22 8.66 11.20 2.06
C ARG A 22 8.72 9.71 1.76
N LYS A 23 9.42 8.92 2.59
CA LYS A 23 9.52 7.46 2.43
C LYS A 23 8.15 6.79 2.49
N LYS A 24 7.33 7.13 3.50
CA LYS A 24 5.97 6.62 3.64
C LYS A 24 5.10 7.01 2.45
N THR A 25 5.11 8.28 2.04
CA THR A 25 4.30 8.77 0.92
C THR A 25 4.65 8.06 -0.36
N VAL A 26 5.93 8.00 -0.74
CA VAL A 26 6.35 7.34 -2.00
C VAL A 26 5.99 5.86 -1.99
N PHE A 27 6.22 5.17 -0.87
CA PHE A 27 5.87 3.76 -0.74
C PHE A 27 4.36 3.53 -0.90
N LEU A 28 3.54 4.27 -0.14
CA LEU A 28 2.08 4.11 -0.13
C LEU A 28 1.46 4.53 -1.47
N PHE A 29 1.88 5.66 -2.04
CA PHE A 29 1.37 6.11 -3.34
C PHE A 29 1.78 5.16 -4.46
N GLY A 30 3.02 4.65 -4.45
CA GLY A 30 3.47 3.67 -5.45
C GLY A 30 2.60 2.42 -5.44
N TRP A 31 2.36 1.85 -4.25
CA TRP A 31 1.49 0.68 -4.10
C TRP A 31 0.02 0.98 -4.40
N TRP A 32 -0.45 2.19 -4.09
CA TRP A 32 -1.80 2.62 -4.44
C TRP A 32 -2.00 2.69 -5.95
N ILE A 33 -1.04 3.26 -6.71
CA ILE A 33 -1.11 3.31 -8.18
C ILE A 33 -1.08 1.89 -8.76
N PHE A 34 -0.12 1.06 -8.32
CA PHE A 34 -0.01 -0.33 -8.77
C PHE A 34 -1.32 -1.10 -8.54
N SER A 35 -1.87 -1.02 -7.33
CA SER A 35 -3.10 -1.72 -6.97
C SER A 35 -4.29 -1.17 -7.76
N THR A 36 -4.38 0.14 -7.93
CA THR A 36 -5.44 0.76 -8.74
C THR A 36 -5.40 0.21 -10.17
N VAL A 37 -4.25 0.24 -10.84
CA VAL A 37 -4.12 -0.29 -12.19
C VAL A 37 -4.48 -1.78 -12.22
N TYR A 38 -3.89 -2.59 -11.34
CA TYR A 38 -4.10 -4.03 -11.33
C TYR A 38 -5.56 -4.42 -11.06
N TYR A 39 -6.26 -3.72 -10.18
CA TYR A 39 -7.63 -4.07 -9.80
C TYR A 39 -8.64 -3.65 -10.87
N PHE A 40 -8.43 -2.47 -11.47
CA PHE A 40 -9.26 -1.97 -12.55
C PHE A 40 -9.07 -2.73 -13.86
N LEU A 41 -7.96 -3.47 -14.06
CA LEU A 41 -7.82 -4.39 -15.18
C LEU A 41 -8.93 -5.44 -15.24
N LEU A 42 -9.57 -5.78 -14.11
CA LEU A 42 -10.66 -6.76 -14.09
C LEU A 42 -11.93 -6.23 -14.78
N PRO A 43 -12.55 -5.11 -14.37
CA PRO A 43 -13.71 -4.57 -15.07
C PRO A 43 -13.36 -4.09 -16.49
N ILE A 44 -12.17 -3.51 -16.71
CA ILE A 44 -11.72 -3.11 -18.05
C ILE A 44 -11.59 -4.34 -18.95
N GLY A 45 -10.92 -5.40 -18.48
CA GLY A 45 -10.80 -6.65 -19.22
C GLY A 45 -12.15 -7.31 -19.50
N ALA A 46 -13.07 -7.28 -18.53
CA ALA A 46 -14.40 -7.85 -18.70
C ALA A 46 -15.21 -7.09 -19.79
N ALA A 47 -15.09 -5.77 -19.86
CA ALA A 47 -15.79 -4.94 -20.83
C ALA A 47 -15.16 -4.97 -22.24
N TYR A 48 -13.83 -4.90 -22.33
CA TYR A 48 -13.12 -4.69 -23.59
C TYR A 48 -12.43 -5.95 -24.14
N ALA A 49 -12.22 -6.98 -23.30
CA ALA A 49 -11.61 -8.25 -23.70
C ALA A 49 -12.50 -9.46 -23.37
N PRO A 50 -13.77 -9.50 -23.83
CA PRO A 50 -14.69 -10.59 -23.53
C PRO A 50 -14.20 -11.95 -24.05
N GLY A 51 -13.34 -11.97 -25.08
CA GLY A 51 -12.68 -13.19 -25.55
C GLY A 51 -11.84 -13.86 -24.46
N LEU A 52 -11.01 -13.08 -23.76
CA LEU A 52 -10.17 -13.57 -22.66
C LEU A 52 -11.03 -14.10 -21.49
N PHE A 53 -12.10 -13.37 -21.14
CA PHE A 53 -13.01 -13.75 -20.06
C PHE A 53 -13.93 -14.93 -20.39
N LYS A 54 -13.99 -15.37 -21.66
CA LYS A 54 -14.70 -16.59 -22.07
C LYS A 54 -13.82 -17.84 -22.03
N ILE A 55 -12.49 -17.69 -21.92
CA ILE A 55 -11.56 -18.83 -21.85
C ILE A 55 -11.82 -19.58 -20.54
N LYS A 56 -12.35 -20.80 -20.67
CA LYS A 56 -12.55 -21.73 -19.56
C LYS A 56 -11.22 -22.39 -19.21
N MET A 57 -10.84 -22.33 -17.95
CA MET A 57 -9.63 -22.96 -17.44
C MET A 57 -9.95 -24.32 -16.81
N ILE A 58 -10.91 -24.34 -15.88
CA ILE A 58 -11.31 -25.55 -15.15
C ILE A 58 -12.83 -25.60 -15.02
N GLY A 59 -13.48 -26.49 -15.77
CA GLY A 59 -14.94 -26.61 -15.76
C GLY A 59 -15.64 -25.30 -16.14
N VAL A 60 -16.39 -24.72 -15.19
CA VAL A 60 -17.09 -23.43 -15.35
C VAL A 60 -16.23 -22.21 -14.98
N ILE A 61 -15.03 -22.43 -14.45
CA ILE A 61 -14.11 -21.37 -14.03
C ILE A 61 -13.38 -20.84 -15.26
N ASN A 62 -13.67 -19.61 -15.64
CA ASN A 62 -12.95 -18.86 -16.68
C ASN A 62 -11.76 -18.08 -16.12
N PHE A 63 -10.98 -17.49 -17.03
CA PHE A 63 -9.86 -16.62 -16.69
C PHE A 63 -10.25 -15.48 -15.74
N GLY A 64 -11.42 -14.87 -15.93
CA GLY A 64 -11.90 -13.75 -15.12
C GLY A 64 -12.05 -14.12 -13.64
N TYR A 65 -12.57 -15.31 -13.33
CA TYR A 65 -12.66 -15.79 -11.95
C TYR A 65 -11.30 -16.03 -11.32
N VAL A 66 -10.34 -16.57 -12.08
CA VAL A 66 -8.98 -16.78 -11.58
C VAL A 66 -8.26 -15.46 -11.35
N PHE A 67 -8.47 -14.48 -12.25
CA PHE A 67 -7.93 -13.12 -12.08
C PHE A 67 -8.58 -12.39 -10.89
N ALA A 68 -9.88 -12.58 -10.65
CA ALA A 68 -10.54 -12.06 -9.45
C ALA A 68 -9.93 -12.68 -8.19
N LEU A 69 -9.67 -13.98 -8.20
CA LEU A 69 -9.07 -14.67 -7.06
C LEU A 69 -7.62 -14.21 -6.80
N SER A 70 -6.83 -13.96 -7.85
CA SER A 70 -5.46 -13.47 -7.71
C SER A 70 -5.40 -12.09 -7.04
N GLN A 71 -6.43 -11.25 -7.19
CA GLN A 71 -6.51 -9.97 -6.49
C GLN A 71 -6.48 -10.14 -4.96
N PHE A 72 -7.12 -11.17 -4.41
CA PHE A 72 -7.06 -11.41 -2.95
C PHE A 72 -5.63 -11.74 -2.49
N PHE A 73 -4.92 -12.60 -3.22
CA PHE A 73 -3.53 -12.93 -2.90
C PHE A 73 -2.62 -11.70 -3.01
N VAL A 74 -2.84 -10.83 -3.99
CA VAL A 74 -2.11 -9.56 -4.10
C VAL A 74 -2.40 -8.64 -2.91
N SER A 75 -3.66 -8.50 -2.48
CA SER A 75 -4.02 -7.73 -1.28
C SER A 75 -3.28 -8.23 -0.03
N TRP A 76 -3.30 -9.53 0.21
CA TRP A 76 -2.62 -10.13 1.36
C TRP A 76 -1.11 -9.98 1.28
N GLY A 77 -0.53 -10.18 0.08
CA GLY A 77 0.89 -9.95 -0.16
C GLY A 77 1.28 -8.50 0.13
N LEU A 78 0.48 -7.53 -0.31
CA LEU A 78 0.68 -6.11 -0.02
C LEU A 78 0.62 -5.81 1.47
N ALA A 79 -0.38 -6.35 2.16
CA ALA A 79 -0.54 -6.14 3.60
C ALA A 79 0.64 -6.70 4.39
N HIS A 80 1.09 -7.91 4.04
CA HIS A 80 2.24 -8.54 4.69
C HIS A 80 3.54 -7.80 4.39
N TYR A 81 3.74 -7.38 3.14
CA TYR A 81 4.91 -6.60 2.74
C TYR A 81 4.93 -5.22 3.42
N TYR A 82 3.78 -4.53 3.47
CA TYR A 82 3.64 -3.29 4.21
C TYR A 82 4.00 -3.46 5.69
N ALA A 83 3.49 -4.49 6.35
CA ALA A 83 3.80 -4.75 7.76
C ALA A 83 5.30 -4.96 7.97
N HIS A 84 5.97 -5.71 7.08
CA HIS A 84 7.42 -5.90 7.15
C HIS A 84 8.19 -4.57 7.02
N VAL A 85 7.86 -3.74 6.02
CA VAL A 85 8.52 -2.45 5.78
C VAL A 85 8.24 -1.46 6.92
N ALA A 86 7.00 -1.42 7.42
CA ALA A 86 6.62 -0.54 8.52
C ALA A 86 7.41 -0.84 9.79
N ASN A 87 7.47 -2.11 10.19
CA ASN A 87 8.19 -2.54 11.38
C ASN A 87 9.71 -2.31 11.29
N LYS A 88 10.27 -2.43 10.08
CA LYS A 88 11.72 -2.32 9.87
C LYS A 88 12.19 -0.87 9.72
N ASP A 89 11.53 -0.09 8.86
CA ASP A 89 12.02 1.23 8.46
C ASP A 89 11.26 2.35 9.16
N PHE A 90 9.92 2.29 9.16
CA PHE A 90 9.10 3.40 9.68
C PHE A 90 9.17 3.49 11.19
N ASP A 91 9.12 2.37 11.89
CA ASP A 91 9.19 2.36 13.35
C ASP A 91 10.55 2.82 13.86
N ARG A 92 11.64 2.44 13.17
CA ARG A 92 13.00 2.90 13.52
C ARG A 92 13.11 4.43 13.39
N LEU A 93 12.72 4.98 12.24
CA LEU A 93 12.73 6.43 12.01
C LEU A 93 11.81 7.19 12.98
N THR A 94 10.68 6.58 13.34
CA THR A 94 9.75 7.16 14.31
C THR A 94 10.37 7.20 15.71
N ARG A 95 11.03 6.13 16.14
CA ARG A 95 11.76 6.09 17.42
C ARG A 95 12.87 7.15 17.47
N GLU A 96 13.67 7.24 16.41
CA GLU A 96 14.74 8.25 16.28
C GLU A 96 14.23 9.70 16.32
N LEU A 97 13.03 9.96 15.81
CA LEU A 97 12.39 11.27 15.88
C LEU A 97 11.82 11.54 17.28
N VAL A 98 11.15 10.55 17.89
CA VAL A 98 10.54 10.70 19.24
C VAL A 98 11.61 10.92 20.31
N ASP A 99 12.76 10.25 20.23
CA ASP A 99 13.84 10.44 21.19
C ASP A 99 14.52 11.81 21.08
N GLU A 100 14.49 12.45 19.89
CA GLU A 100 14.99 13.82 19.69
C GLU A 100 13.99 14.89 20.18
N LEU A 101 12.71 14.55 20.25
CA LEU A 101 11.62 15.42 20.73
C LEU A 101 11.34 15.28 22.24
N LYS A 102 12.01 14.36 22.93
CA LYS A 102 11.88 14.17 24.38
C LYS A 102 12.51 15.33 25.14
#